data_AF-A0A4Q5W8R4-F1
#
_entry.id   AF-A0A4Q5W8R4-F1
#
_cell.length_a   1.000
_cell.length_b   1.000
_cell.length_c   1.000
_cell.angle_alpha   90.00
_cell.angle_beta   90.00
_cell.angle_gamma   90.00
#
_symmetry.space_group_name_H-M   'P 1'
#
loop_
_entity.id
_entity.type
_entity.pdbx_description
1 polymer ?
#
loop_
_entity_poly.entity_id
_entity_poly.type
_entity_poly.pdbx_seq_one_letter_code
_entity_poly.pdbx_strand_id
1 'polypeptide(L)'
;MELAAAEAVIEECIAQPERLPAAMGEAARILGFDYFCMVSSNLERPAFLVPEEQSEGISRYFNDGWINIDYRARTERPLPLNTLYLDHRAVDADERTKSAIYNELFVPMRMAHYAGIRFPMGLDEEWFCFVCQSEEAGVIEGLAAQRFKRIAALAMNSASLATRIHDARASGMLEGLMRSGVPALLLDSMGRVVAVTPKAEAIFRGDFGVRQNRLWSANAGDAQTLDALSAFVANEQTVGARRRLFIQGQGRSRPVVLTALRVMGP
;
A
#
# COMPACT_ATOMS: atom_id res chain seq x y z
N MET A 1 3.37 -13.93 -28.76
CA MET A 1 2.56 -14.93 -28.04
C MET A 1 2.73 -14.76 -26.54
N GLU A 2 3.95 -14.76 -26.01
CA GLU A 2 4.26 -14.55 -24.58
C GLU A 2 3.63 -13.28 -23.98
N LEU A 3 3.78 -12.13 -24.64
CA LEU A 3 3.22 -10.88 -24.13
C LEU A 3 1.70 -10.92 -23.99
N ALA A 4 0.98 -11.47 -24.97
CA ALA A 4 -0.47 -11.58 -24.89
C ALA A 4 -0.91 -12.51 -23.74
N ALA A 5 -0.13 -13.56 -23.45
CA ALA A 5 -0.39 -14.44 -22.32
C ALA A 5 -0.16 -13.72 -20.97
N ALA A 6 0.93 -12.95 -20.86
CA ALA A 6 1.21 -12.15 -19.66
C ALA A 6 0.15 -11.07 -19.42
N GLU A 7 -0.35 -10.43 -20.49
CA GLU A 7 -1.44 -9.45 -20.41
C GLU A 7 -2.74 -10.09 -19.94
N ALA A 8 -3.12 -11.23 -20.51
CA ALA A 8 -4.33 -11.96 -20.14
C ALA A 8 -4.36 -12.34 -18.65
N VAL A 9 -3.23 -12.81 -18.11
CA VAL A 9 -3.11 -13.17 -16.68
C VAL A 9 -3.41 -11.99 -15.75
N ILE A 10 -2.96 -10.79 -16.11
CA ILE A 10 -3.23 -9.58 -15.31
C ILE A 10 -4.68 -9.11 -15.49
N GLU A 11 -5.19 -9.14 -16.72
CA GLU A 11 -6.56 -8.72 -17.03
C GLU A 11 -7.61 -9.59 -16.32
N GLU A 12 -7.39 -10.89 -16.19
CA GLU A 12 -8.27 -11.79 -15.45
C GLU A 12 -8.45 -11.37 -13.97
N CYS A 13 -7.48 -10.67 -13.39
CA CYS A 13 -7.52 -10.21 -12.00
C CYS A 13 -8.33 -8.93 -11.80
N ILE A 14 -8.80 -8.27 -12.86
CA ILE A 14 -9.66 -7.07 -12.76
C ILE A 14 -10.89 -7.35 -11.89
N ALA A 15 -11.45 -8.56 -11.98
CA ALA A 15 -12.62 -8.98 -11.20
C ALA A 15 -12.28 -9.59 -9.82
N GLN A 16 -11.02 -9.95 -9.59
CA GLN A 16 -10.53 -10.58 -8.35
C GLN A 16 -9.19 -9.93 -7.95
N PRO A 17 -9.19 -8.67 -7.49
CA PRO A 17 -7.95 -7.92 -7.26
C PRO A 17 -7.02 -8.54 -6.21
N GLU A 18 -7.54 -9.35 -5.30
CA GLU A 18 -6.76 -10.12 -4.32
C GLU A 18 -5.78 -11.10 -4.99
N ARG A 19 -6.02 -11.47 -6.26
CA ARG A 19 -5.12 -12.33 -7.05
C ARG A 19 -4.05 -11.56 -7.80
N LEU A 20 -4.11 -10.23 -7.80
CA LEU A 20 -3.17 -9.40 -8.55
C LEU A 20 -1.70 -9.68 -8.21
N PRO A 21 -1.29 -9.86 -6.93
CA PRO A 21 0.10 -10.20 -6.63
C PRO A 21 0.57 -11.48 -7.31
N ALA A 22 -0.23 -12.56 -7.25
CA ALA A 22 0.11 -13.82 -7.90
C ALA A 22 0.16 -13.71 -9.43
N ALA A 23 -0.77 -12.96 -10.02
CA ALA A 23 -0.80 -12.71 -11.47
C ALA A 23 0.39 -11.89 -11.95
N MET A 24 0.85 -10.91 -11.16
CA MET A 24 2.09 -10.18 -11.44
C MET A 24 3.28 -11.14 -11.44
N GLY A 25 3.39 -12.05 -10.47
CA GLY A 25 4.45 -13.07 -10.43
C GLY A 25 4.44 -14.00 -11.66
N GLU A 26 3.27 -14.46 -12.09
CA GLU A 26 3.13 -15.27 -13.31
C GLU A 26 3.49 -14.48 -14.57
N ALA A 27 2.98 -13.25 -14.73
CA ALA A 27 3.31 -12.38 -15.86
C ALA A 27 4.82 -12.06 -15.93
N ALA A 28 5.46 -11.88 -14.76
CA ALA A 28 6.90 -11.72 -14.66
C ALA A 28 7.64 -12.93 -15.24
N ARG A 29 7.27 -14.14 -14.80
CA ARG A 29 7.88 -15.39 -15.28
C ARG A 29 7.69 -15.59 -16.79
N ILE A 30 6.50 -15.33 -17.32
CA ILE A 30 6.22 -15.44 -18.77
C ILE A 30 7.15 -14.53 -19.58
N LEU A 31 7.50 -13.36 -19.04
CA LEU A 31 8.32 -12.37 -19.71
C LEU A 31 9.82 -12.42 -19.35
N GLY A 32 10.21 -13.33 -18.45
CA GLY A 32 11.60 -13.50 -18.01
C GLY A 32 12.08 -12.47 -16.98
N PHE A 33 11.18 -11.85 -16.23
CA PHE A 33 11.53 -11.02 -15.08
C PHE A 33 11.62 -11.86 -13.81
N ASP A 34 12.56 -11.52 -12.93
CA ASP A 34 12.73 -12.19 -11.63
C ASP A 34 11.74 -11.65 -10.59
N TYR A 35 11.37 -10.36 -10.71
CA TYR A 35 10.44 -9.67 -9.82
C TYR A 35 9.38 -8.91 -10.59
N PHE A 36 8.18 -8.83 -10.01
CA PHE A 36 7.18 -7.84 -10.37
C PHE A 36 6.38 -7.44 -9.13
N CYS A 37 6.52 -6.20 -8.70
CA CYS A 37 5.97 -5.71 -7.43
C CYS A 37 5.33 -4.32 -7.59
N MET A 38 4.44 -4.00 -6.65
CA MET A 38 4.05 -2.62 -6.37
C MET A 38 4.33 -2.30 -4.91
N VAL A 39 4.87 -1.11 -4.65
CA VAL A 39 5.11 -0.64 -3.28
C VAL A 39 4.64 0.79 -3.12
N SER A 40 4.03 1.08 -1.98
CA SER A 40 3.67 2.45 -1.60
C SER A 40 4.94 3.27 -1.36
N SER A 41 4.89 4.54 -1.75
CA SER A 41 5.90 5.55 -1.42
C SER A 41 5.89 5.95 0.06
N ASN A 42 4.84 5.58 0.82
CA ASN A 42 4.72 5.88 2.24
C ASN A 42 5.73 5.07 3.06
N LEU A 43 6.77 5.75 3.53
CA LEU A 43 7.87 5.13 4.27
C LEU A 43 7.54 4.84 5.73
N GLU A 44 6.57 5.54 6.31
CA GLU A 44 6.16 5.26 7.69
C GLU A 44 5.44 3.91 7.78
N ARG A 45 4.73 3.55 6.71
CA ARG A 45 3.89 2.35 6.62
C ARG A 45 3.85 1.84 5.18
N PRO A 46 4.90 1.14 4.73
CA PRO A 46 4.95 0.64 3.37
C PRO A 46 3.89 -0.44 3.19
N ALA A 47 2.97 -0.21 2.25
CA ALA A 47 2.11 -1.25 1.69
C ALA A 47 2.77 -1.81 0.42
N PHE A 48 2.58 -3.09 0.15
CA PHE A 48 3.13 -3.71 -1.04
C PHE A 48 2.22 -4.81 -1.60
N LEU A 49 2.19 -4.91 -2.92
CA LEU A 49 1.57 -5.99 -3.68
C LEU A 49 2.70 -6.77 -4.33
N VAL A 50 3.01 -7.92 -3.75
CA VAL A 50 4.15 -8.76 -4.13
C VAL A 50 3.73 -10.23 -4.09
N PRO A 51 4.16 -11.06 -5.06
CA PRO A 51 4.06 -12.52 -4.93
C PRO A 51 4.67 -13.00 -3.60
N GLU A 52 4.09 -14.02 -2.98
CA GLU A 52 4.53 -14.52 -1.67
C GLU A 52 6.02 -14.93 -1.70
N GLU A 53 6.44 -15.57 -2.79
CA GLU A 53 7.81 -16.01 -3.04
C GLU A 53 8.82 -14.85 -3.20
N GLN A 54 8.36 -13.63 -3.47
CA GLN A 54 9.18 -12.42 -3.65
C GLN A 54 9.13 -11.50 -2.42
N SER A 55 8.34 -11.85 -1.40
CA SER A 55 8.08 -11.00 -0.23
C SER A 55 9.31 -10.77 0.66
N GLU A 56 10.27 -11.72 0.68
CA GLU A 56 11.47 -11.64 1.52
C GLU A 56 12.34 -10.43 1.16
N GLY A 57 12.64 -10.23 -0.13
CA GLY A 57 13.49 -9.14 -0.60
C GLY A 57 12.89 -7.76 -0.29
N ILE A 58 11.57 -7.62 -0.48
CA ILE A 58 10.83 -6.40 -0.15
C ILE A 58 10.78 -6.17 1.37
N SER A 59 10.57 -7.23 2.16
CA SER A 59 10.55 -7.14 3.61
C SER A 59 11.91 -6.69 4.16
N ARG A 60 13.01 -7.27 3.67
CA ARG A 60 14.37 -6.84 4.03
C ARG A 60 14.62 -5.39 3.64
N TYR A 61 14.22 -4.98 2.43
CA TYR A 61 14.35 -3.60 1.95
C TYR A 61 13.82 -2.58 2.96
N PHE A 62 12.61 -2.81 3.49
CA PHE A 62 11.99 -1.88 4.44
C PHE A 62 12.50 -2.06 5.88
N ASN A 63 12.64 -3.29 6.36
CA ASN A 63 13.01 -3.58 7.76
C ASN A 63 14.45 -3.17 8.09
N ASP A 64 15.37 -3.33 7.14
CA ASP A 64 16.79 -3.03 7.34
C ASP A 64 17.13 -1.57 6.97
N GLY A 65 16.13 -0.77 6.56
CA GLY A 65 16.30 0.66 6.29
C GLY A 65 17.04 0.99 4.99
N TRP A 66 17.05 0.07 4.02
CA TRP A 66 17.75 0.24 2.73
C TRP A 66 17.29 1.46 1.93
N ILE A 67 16.03 1.88 2.09
CA ILE A 67 15.45 3.08 1.49
C ILE A 67 16.31 4.34 1.69
N ASN A 68 17.03 4.44 2.81
CA ASN A 68 17.82 5.62 3.15
C ASN A 68 19.08 5.78 2.28
N ILE A 69 19.52 4.69 1.65
CA ILE A 69 20.70 4.65 0.79
C ILE A 69 20.38 4.16 -0.63
N ASP A 70 19.09 3.99 -0.96
CA ASP A 70 18.67 3.53 -2.27
C ASP A 70 18.83 4.62 -3.33
N TYR A 71 19.76 4.38 -4.26
CA TYR A 71 19.98 5.25 -5.40
C TYR A 71 18.78 5.28 -6.35
N ARG A 72 17.95 4.23 -6.41
CA ARG A 72 16.75 4.17 -7.27
C ARG A 72 15.70 5.11 -6.73
N ALA A 73 15.30 4.97 -5.47
CA ALA A 73 14.37 5.89 -4.83
C ALA A 73 14.82 7.36 -4.92
N ARG A 74 16.12 7.64 -4.72
CA ARG A 74 16.68 9.00 -4.82
C ARG A 74 16.53 9.61 -6.23
N THR A 75 16.67 8.81 -7.28
CA THR A 75 16.72 9.30 -8.67
C THR A 75 15.40 9.15 -9.43
N GLU A 76 14.54 8.22 -9.04
CA GLU A 76 13.21 8.03 -9.64
C GLU A 76 12.19 9.03 -9.10
N ARG A 77 12.21 9.35 -7.79
CA ARG A 77 11.22 10.26 -7.16
C ARG A 77 11.08 11.64 -7.82
N PRO A 78 12.17 12.30 -8.26
CA PRO A 78 12.06 13.62 -8.91
C PRO A 78 11.42 13.58 -10.30
N LEU A 79 11.30 12.40 -10.93
CA LEU A 79 10.73 12.30 -12.27
C LEU A 79 9.22 12.49 -12.26
N PRO A 80 8.60 12.98 -13.36
CA PRO A 80 7.15 13.05 -13.48
C PRO A 80 6.48 11.68 -13.29
N LEU A 81 5.27 11.66 -12.72
CA LEU A 81 4.45 10.45 -12.63
C LEU A 81 4.23 9.83 -14.03
N ASN A 82 4.08 8.51 -14.07
CA ASN A 82 3.92 7.68 -15.27
C ASN A 82 5.12 7.70 -16.21
N THR A 83 6.29 8.11 -15.73
CA THR A 83 7.56 8.02 -16.47
C THR A 83 8.18 6.65 -16.25
N LEU A 84 8.60 5.99 -17.34
CA LEU A 84 9.42 4.78 -17.26
C LEU A 84 10.83 5.15 -16.81
N TYR A 85 11.22 4.65 -15.64
CA TYR A 85 12.56 4.76 -15.09
C TYR A 85 13.33 3.46 -15.36
N LEU A 86 14.60 3.59 -15.77
CA LEU A 86 15.54 2.49 -15.93
C LEU A 86 16.81 2.83 -15.16
N ASP A 87 17.16 2.03 -14.16
CA ASP A 87 18.23 2.38 -13.21
C ASP A 87 19.59 2.57 -13.89
N HIS A 88 19.94 1.68 -14.83
CA HIS A 88 21.18 1.75 -15.59
C HIS A 88 21.33 2.99 -16.48
N ARG A 89 20.23 3.71 -16.78
CA ARG A 89 20.27 4.97 -17.54
C ARG A 89 20.27 6.20 -16.65
N ALA A 90 19.75 6.08 -15.44
CA ALA A 90 19.66 7.16 -14.48
C ALA A 90 20.86 7.25 -13.55
N VAL A 91 21.56 6.13 -13.32
CA VAL A 91 22.66 6.01 -12.37
C VAL A 91 23.84 5.28 -13.01
N ASP A 92 25.02 5.89 -12.90
CA ASP A 92 26.26 5.37 -13.43
C ASP A 92 26.56 3.96 -12.89
N ALA A 93 27.15 3.11 -13.74
CA ALA A 93 27.45 1.73 -13.38
C ALA A 93 28.40 1.64 -12.16
N ASP A 94 29.39 2.54 -12.09
CA ASP A 94 30.32 2.62 -10.97
C ASP A 94 29.64 2.96 -9.65
N GLU A 95 28.64 3.85 -9.67
CA GLU A 95 27.87 4.18 -8.47
C GLU A 95 27.01 2.99 -8.03
N ARG A 96 26.28 2.37 -8.96
CA ARG A 96 25.41 1.22 -8.67
C ARG A 96 26.21 0.06 -8.08
N THR A 97 27.24 -0.38 -8.79
CA THR A 97 28.02 -1.59 -8.43
C THR A 97 28.87 -1.43 -7.17
N LYS A 98 29.19 -0.20 -6.74
CA LYS A 98 29.91 0.05 -5.48
C LYS A 98 28.97 0.31 -4.29
N SER A 99 27.67 0.45 -4.52
CA SER A 99 26.72 0.73 -3.43
C SER A 99 26.48 -0.51 -2.57
N ALA A 100 26.29 -0.30 -1.26
CA ALA A 100 25.98 -1.37 -0.32
C ALA A 100 24.67 -2.08 -0.68
N ILE A 101 23.61 -1.30 -0.96
CA ILE A 101 22.30 -1.85 -1.32
C ILE A 101 22.34 -2.75 -2.56
N TYR A 102 23.19 -2.43 -3.55
CA TYR A 102 23.36 -3.27 -4.73
C TYR A 102 23.94 -4.63 -4.36
N ASN A 103 25.05 -4.64 -3.61
CA ASN A 103 25.81 -5.86 -3.32
C ASN A 103 25.18 -6.71 -2.20
N GLU A 104 24.54 -6.09 -1.22
CA GLU A 104 24.07 -6.76 0.01
C GLU A 104 22.57 -7.11 -0.02
N LEU A 105 21.80 -6.46 -0.91
CA LEU A 105 20.38 -6.74 -1.09
C LEU A 105 20.04 -7.07 -2.54
N PHE A 106 20.30 -6.17 -3.50
CA PHE A 106 19.78 -6.35 -4.85
C PHE A 106 20.36 -7.56 -5.57
N VAL A 107 21.68 -7.79 -5.51
CA VAL A 107 22.30 -8.96 -6.14
C VAL A 107 21.83 -10.26 -5.47
N PRO A 108 21.95 -10.44 -4.13
CA PRO A 108 21.50 -11.67 -3.47
C PRO A 108 20.01 -11.98 -3.68
N MET A 109 19.17 -10.95 -3.78
CA MET A 109 17.73 -11.11 -4.00
C MET A 109 17.34 -11.13 -5.47
N ARG A 110 18.27 -11.13 -6.45
CA ARG A 110 17.97 -11.12 -7.90
C ARG A 110 17.19 -9.88 -8.39
N MET A 111 17.51 -8.73 -7.80
CA MET A 111 16.89 -7.42 -8.07
C MET A 111 17.90 -6.40 -8.66
N ALA A 112 18.98 -6.85 -9.31
CA ALA A 112 20.11 -6.01 -9.71
C ALA A 112 19.79 -4.99 -10.81
N HIS A 113 18.91 -5.32 -11.75
CA HIS A 113 18.48 -4.44 -12.84
C HIS A 113 17.02 -4.09 -12.68
N TYR A 114 16.68 -2.80 -12.78
CA TYR A 114 15.37 -2.30 -12.39
C TYR A 114 14.72 -1.46 -13.49
N ALA A 115 13.42 -1.70 -13.69
CA ALA A 115 12.54 -0.84 -14.45
C ALA A 115 11.31 -0.51 -13.61
N GLY A 116 11.05 0.77 -13.40
CA GLY A 116 9.99 1.27 -12.52
C GLY A 116 9.11 2.31 -13.20
N ILE A 117 7.87 2.39 -12.74
CA ILE A 117 6.93 3.46 -13.06
C ILE A 117 6.26 3.90 -11.76
N ARG A 118 6.42 5.17 -11.43
CA ARG A 118 5.69 5.79 -10.32
C ARG A 118 4.31 6.26 -10.79
N PHE A 119 3.25 5.97 -10.03
CA PHE A 119 1.87 6.29 -10.39
C PHE A 119 1.03 6.64 -9.15
N PRO A 120 -0.04 7.43 -9.29
CA PRO A 120 -0.96 7.70 -8.20
C PRO A 120 -1.93 6.54 -8.01
N MET A 121 -2.22 6.16 -6.76
CA MET A 121 -3.26 5.20 -6.41
C MET A 121 -4.02 5.71 -5.18
N GLY A 122 -5.34 5.88 -5.30
CA GLY A 122 -6.11 6.62 -4.29
C GLY A 122 -5.97 8.14 -4.44
N LEU A 123 -6.32 8.89 -3.39
CA LEU A 123 -6.36 10.36 -3.43
C LEU A 123 -4.99 11.01 -3.22
N ASP A 124 -4.20 10.52 -2.26
CA ASP A 124 -2.95 11.17 -1.82
C ASP A 124 -1.78 10.17 -1.67
N GLU A 125 -1.83 9.04 -2.39
CA GLU A 125 -0.79 8.02 -2.31
C GLU A 125 -0.14 7.76 -3.67
N GLU A 126 1.18 7.74 -3.66
CA GLU A 126 1.98 7.38 -4.83
C GLU A 126 2.56 6.00 -4.63
N TRP A 127 2.59 5.22 -5.70
CA TRP A 127 3.07 3.86 -5.71
C TRP A 127 4.14 3.70 -6.80
N PHE A 128 5.07 2.80 -6.55
CA PHE A 128 6.06 2.35 -7.53
C PHE A 128 5.63 0.98 -8.04
N CYS A 129 5.37 0.86 -9.33
CA CYS A 129 5.15 -0.40 -10.02
C CYS A 129 6.45 -0.75 -10.76
N PHE A 130 7.07 -1.88 -10.46
CA PHE A 130 8.39 -2.19 -11.01
C PHE A 130 8.64 -3.67 -11.22
N VAL A 131 9.57 -3.96 -12.12
CA VAL A 131 10.15 -5.29 -12.33
C VAL A 131 11.65 -5.24 -12.06
N CYS A 132 12.20 -6.37 -11.65
CA CYS A 132 13.65 -6.54 -11.55
C CYS A 132 14.16 -7.78 -12.26
N GLN A 133 15.45 -7.77 -12.57
CA GLN A 133 16.21 -8.89 -13.08
C GLN A 133 17.54 -9.04 -12.32
N SER A 134 18.00 -10.28 -12.22
CA SER A 134 19.34 -10.68 -11.76
C SER A 134 20.45 -10.15 -12.66
N GLU A 135 21.69 -10.13 -12.16
CA GLU A 135 22.85 -9.72 -12.96
C GLU A 135 23.06 -10.61 -14.19
N GLU A 136 22.79 -11.92 -14.08
CA GLU A 136 22.96 -12.85 -15.19
C GLU A 136 21.97 -12.60 -16.33
N ALA A 137 20.77 -12.10 -16.01
CA ALA A 137 19.75 -11.77 -16.99
C ALA A 137 20.03 -10.44 -17.73
N GLY A 138 20.88 -9.59 -17.17
CA GLY A 138 21.30 -8.33 -17.77
C GLY A 138 20.28 -7.19 -17.63
N VAL A 139 20.62 -6.03 -18.21
CA VAL A 139 19.83 -4.80 -18.05
C VAL A 139 18.47 -4.87 -18.75
N ILE A 140 17.46 -4.28 -18.12
CA ILE A 140 16.13 -4.15 -18.72
C ILE A 140 16.12 -3.01 -19.72
N GLU A 141 16.07 -3.32 -21.02
CA GLU A 141 16.00 -2.30 -22.07
C GLU A 141 15.23 -2.78 -23.32
N GLY A 142 15.12 -1.90 -24.32
CA GLY A 142 14.53 -2.22 -25.62
C GLY A 142 13.15 -2.89 -25.51
N LEU A 143 13.02 -4.10 -26.07
CA LEU A 143 11.78 -4.85 -26.07
C LEU A 143 11.33 -5.27 -24.66
N ALA A 144 12.25 -5.59 -23.74
CA ALA A 144 11.92 -5.96 -22.37
C ALA A 144 11.28 -4.77 -21.63
N ALA A 145 11.87 -3.58 -21.75
CA ALA A 145 11.32 -2.36 -21.18
C ALA A 145 9.93 -2.02 -21.77
N GLN A 146 9.73 -2.22 -23.08
CA GLN A 146 8.41 -2.04 -23.71
C GLN A 146 7.37 -3.05 -23.21
N ARG A 147 7.75 -4.31 -23.05
CA ARG A 147 6.89 -5.37 -22.50
C ARG A 147 6.49 -5.03 -21.07
N PHE A 148 7.44 -4.64 -20.22
CA PHE A 148 7.17 -4.18 -18.86
C PHE A 148 6.17 -3.02 -18.84
N LYS A 149 6.38 -1.97 -19.66
CA LYS A 149 5.46 -0.82 -19.70
C LYS A 149 4.01 -1.23 -19.97
N ARG A 150 3.78 -2.24 -20.82
CA ARG A 150 2.43 -2.75 -21.13
C ARG A 150 1.80 -3.49 -19.95
N ILE A 151 2.51 -4.45 -19.36
CA ILE A 151 1.98 -5.19 -18.21
C ILE A 151 1.82 -4.31 -16.97
N ALA A 152 2.70 -3.32 -16.78
CA ALA A 152 2.60 -2.34 -15.71
C ALA A 152 1.31 -1.51 -15.85
N ALA A 153 0.97 -1.05 -17.06
CA ALA A 153 -0.26 -0.30 -17.29
C ALA A 153 -1.52 -1.10 -16.87
N LEU A 154 -1.57 -2.39 -17.23
CA LEU A 154 -2.68 -3.26 -16.85
C LEU A 154 -2.75 -3.50 -15.34
N ALA A 155 -1.59 -3.75 -14.71
CA ALA A 155 -1.53 -3.99 -13.28
C ALA A 155 -1.91 -2.74 -12.49
N MET A 156 -1.36 -1.57 -12.84
CA MET A 156 -1.68 -0.28 -12.21
C MET A 156 -3.17 0.06 -12.33
N ASN A 157 -3.77 -0.20 -13.50
CA ASN A 157 -5.22 -0.01 -13.71
C ASN A 157 -6.05 -0.94 -12.83
N SER A 158 -5.64 -2.20 -12.71
CA SER A 158 -6.32 -3.21 -11.88
C SER A 158 -6.27 -2.83 -10.40
N ALA A 159 -5.08 -2.46 -9.89
CA ALA A 159 -4.90 -2.01 -8.50
C ALA A 159 -5.69 -0.72 -8.20
N SER A 160 -5.68 0.25 -9.14
CA SER A 160 -6.44 1.49 -9.00
C SER A 160 -7.95 1.26 -9.01
N LEU A 161 -8.44 0.36 -9.86
CA LEU A 161 -9.85 -0.01 -9.89
C LEU A 161 -10.27 -0.70 -8.59
N ALA A 162 -9.46 -1.63 -8.10
CA ALA A 162 -9.70 -2.33 -6.83
C ALA A 162 -9.84 -1.35 -5.66
N THR A 163 -8.92 -0.38 -5.58
CA THR A 163 -8.94 0.68 -4.58
C THR A 163 -10.24 1.49 -4.67
N ARG A 164 -10.64 1.93 -5.87
CA ARG A 164 -11.89 2.68 -6.05
C ARG A 164 -13.14 1.88 -5.70
N ILE A 165 -13.17 0.58 -6.01
CA ILE A 165 -14.29 -0.31 -5.65
C ILE A 165 -14.37 -0.44 -4.13
N HIS A 166 -13.24 -0.61 -3.45
CA HIS A 166 -13.19 -0.66 -1.99
C HIS A 166 -13.68 0.64 -1.35
N ASP A 167 -13.21 1.79 -1.82
CA ASP A 167 -13.63 3.11 -1.34
C ASP A 167 -15.13 3.34 -1.54
N ALA A 168 -15.65 2.98 -2.73
CA ALA A 168 -17.07 3.08 -3.04
C ALA A 168 -17.92 2.18 -2.14
N ARG A 169 -17.46 0.96 -1.85
CA ARG A 169 -18.12 0.02 -0.93
C ARG A 169 -18.14 0.56 0.49
N ALA A 170 -17.02 1.07 0.99
CA ALA A 170 -16.91 1.64 2.33
C ALA A 170 -17.84 2.86 2.48
N SER A 171 -17.84 3.74 1.48
CA SER A 171 -18.72 4.92 1.43
C SER A 171 -20.20 4.53 1.41
N GLY A 172 -20.59 3.58 0.53
CA GLY A 172 -21.96 3.09 0.45
C GLY A 172 -22.45 2.39 1.73
N MET A 173 -21.58 1.64 2.40
CA MET A 173 -21.88 1.07 3.71
C MET A 173 -22.17 2.15 4.75
N LEU A 174 -21.34 3.21 4.80
CA LEU A 174 -21.55 4.32 5.72
C LEU A 174 -22.86 5.07 5.43
N GLU A 175 -23.17 5.31 4.16
CA GLU A 175 -24.46 5.92 3.76
C GLU A 175 -25.67 5.09 4.22
N GLY A 176 -25.60 3.76 4.07
CA GLY A 176 -26.64 2.85 4.57
C GLY A 176 -26.82 2.96 6.09
N LEU A 177 -25.72 3.03 6.84
CA LEU A 177 -25.72 3.21 8.30
C LEU A 177 -26.29 4.58 8.68
N MET A 178 -25.95 5.65 7.95
CA MET A 178 -26.53 6.98 8.16
C MET A 178 -28.05 6.95 8.00
N ARG A 179 -28.57 6.38 6.90
CA ARG A 179 -30.01 6.29 6.62
C ARG A 179 -30.74 5.44 7.66
N SER A 180 -30.07 4.42 8.20
CA SER A 180 -30.62 3.54 9.25
C SER A 180 -30.52 4.14 10.66
N GLY A 181 -29.94 5.33 10.80
CA GLY A 181 -29.71 5.94 12.11
C GLY A 181 -28.80 5.09 13.01
N VAL A 182 -27.79 4.43 12.45
CA VAL A 182 -26.76 3.72 13.21
C VAL A 182 -25.55 4.65 13.40
N PRO A 183 -25.06 4.85 14.63
CA PRO A 183 -23.88 5.66 14.86
C PRO A 183 -22.63 4.89 14.39
N ALA A 184 -22.00 5.40 13.34
CA ALA A 184 -20.76 4.88 12.79
C ALA A 184 -19.82 5.99 12.32
N LEU A 185 -18.58 5.60 12.04
CA LEU A 185 -17.54 6.40 11.42
C LEU A 185 -16.66 5.50 10.54
N LEU A 186 -15.99 6.09 9.57
CA LEU A 186 -15.06 5.41 8.68
C LEU A 186 -13.64 5.88 8.97
N LEU A 187 -12.72 4.92 9.11
CA LEU A 187 -11.29 5.16 9.22
C LEU A 187 -10.61 4.77 7.91
N ASP A 188 -9.67 5.57 7.42
CA ASP A 188 -8.77 5.19 6.32
C ASP A 188 -7.68 4.19 6.77
N SER A 189 -6.85 3.75 5.83
CA SER A 189 -5.71 2.85 6.09
C SER A 189 -4.68 3.42 7.07
N MET A 190 -4.64 4.74 7.26
CA MET A 190 -3.78 5.42 8.23
C MET A 190 -4.42 5.52 9.63
N GLY A 191 -5.68 5.09 9.78
CA GLY A 191 -6.45 5.21 11.01
C GLY A 191 -7.01 6.62 11.24
N ARG A 192 -7.09 7.44 10.18
CA ARG A 192 -7.71 8.78 10.20
C ARG A 192 -9.19 8.67 9.90
N VAL A 193 -9.99 9.46 10.60
CA VAL A 193 -11.43 9.57 10.39
C VAL A 193 -11.68 10.33 9.08
N VAL A 194 -12.26 9.64 8.10
CA VAL A 194 -12.59 10.22 6.79
C VAL A 194 -14.07 10.60 6.67
N ALA A 195 -14.93 9.97 7.47
CA ALA A 195 -16.36 10.30 7.50
C ALA A 195 -17.00 9.85 8.82
N VAL A 196 -18.06 10.55 9.23
CA VAL A 196 -18.81 10.29 10.46
C VAL A 196 -20.30 10.41 10.17
N THR A 197 -21.10 9.50 10.72
CA THR A 197 -22.57 9.62 10.66
C THR A 197 -23.07 10.70 11.62
N PRO A 198 -24.15 11.44 11.31
CA PRO A 198 -24.70 12.46 12.21
C PRO A 198 -25.04 11.94 13.62
N LYS A 199 -25.47 10.67 13.70
CA LYS A 199 -25.80 10.05 14.99
C LYS A 199 -24.56 9.71 15.82
N ALA A 200 -23.42 9.43 15.19
CA ALA A 200 -22.15 9.31 15.90
C ALA A 200 -21.63 10.68 16.35
N GLU A 201 -21.77 11.72 15.54
CA GLU A 201 -21.43 13.10 15.94
C GLU A 201 -22.22 13.55 17.17
N ALA A 202 -23.52 13.21 17.24
CA ALA A 202 -24.34 13.50 18.41
C ALA A 202 -23.90 12.77 19.70
N ILE A 203 -23.12 11.68 19.57
CA ILE A 203 -22.47 11.01 20.71
C ILE A 203 -21.21 11.76 21.11
N PHE A 204 -20.53 12.44 20.19
CA PHE A 204 -19.34 13.21 20.52
C PHE A 204 -19.69 14.39 21.45
N ARG A 205 -18.79 14.66 22.39
CA ARG A 205 -18.89 15.72 23.40
C ARG A 205 -17.51 16.33 23.62
N GLY A 206 -17.42 17.34 24.48
CA GLY A 206 -16.16 18.06 24.75
C GLY A 206 -14.99 17.18 25.21
N ASP A 207 -15.26 15.96 25.68
CA ASP A 207 -14.32 14.98 26.23
C ASP A 207 -14.01 13.78 25.30
N PHE A 208 -14.74 13.62 24.19
CA PHE A 208 -14.50 12.54 23.21
C PHE A 208 -15.13 12.87 21.86
N GLY A 209 -14.39 12.65 20.78
CA GLY A 209 -14.86 12.83 19.42
C GLY A 209 -13.73 12.75 18.41
N VAL A 210 -13.80 13.62 17.40
CA VAL A 210 -12.78 13.71 16.34
C VAL A 210 -12.03 15.04 16.47
N ARG A 211 -10.70 14.99 16.44
CA ARG A 211 -9.82 16.17 16.36
C ARG A 211 -8.71 15.88 15.35
N GLN A 212 -8.46 16.83 14.44
CA GLN A 212 -7.42 16.69 13.40
C GLN A 212 -7.53 15.33 12.65
N ASN A 213 -8.74 14.96 12.24
CA ASN A 213 -9.05 13.69 11.58
C ASN A 213 -8.65 12.44 12.36
N ARG A 214 -8.54 12.51 13.69
CA ARG A 214 -8.26 11.36 14.56
C ARG A 214 -9.31 11.27 15.66
N LEU A 215 -9.58 10.04 16.10
CA LEU A 215 -10.34 9.83 17.33
C LEU A 215 -9.53 10.35 18.51
N TRP A 216 -10.20 11.09 19.39
CA TRP A 216 -9.57 11.76 20.53
C TRP A 216 -10.44 11.64 21.77
N SER A 217 -9.80 11.56 22.94
CA SER A 217 -10.45 11.70 24.25
C SER A 217 -9.63 12.57 25.19
N ALA A 218 -10.31 13.29 26.08
CA ALA A 218 -9.71 14.03 27.18
C ALA A 218 -9.20 13.10 28.31
N ASN A 219 -9.73 11.88 28.38
CA ASN A 219 -9.24 10.87 29.31
C ASN A 219 -7.99 10.19 28.75
N ALA A 220 -6.88 10.20 29.49
CA ALA A 220 -5.60 9.68 29.02
C ALA A 220 -5.62 8.16 28.72
N GLY A 221 -6.38 7.37 29.50
CA GLY A 221 -6.52 5.93 29.26
C GLY A 221 -7.33 5.62 28.00
N ASP A 222 -8.40 6.39 27.76
CA ASP A 222 -9.17 6.28 26.52
C ASP A 222 -8.33 6.74 25.32
N ALA A 223 -7.55 7.82 25.45
CA ALA A 223 -6.67 8.31 24.39
C ALA A 223 -5.66 7.23 23.96
N GLN A 224 -4.99 6.58 24.91
CA GLN A 224 -4.05 5.48 24.60
C GLN A 224 -4.76 4.31 23.89
N THR A 225 -5.99 4.01 24.31
CA THR A 225 -6.81 2.94 23.72
C THR A 225 -7.25 3.28 22.28
N LEU A 226 -7.56 4.54 22.01
CA LEU A 226 -7.92 5.04 20.68
C LEU A 226 -6.70 5.08 19.75
N ASP A 227 -5.54 5.47 20.25
CA ASP A 227 -4.28 5.41 19.47
C ASP A 227 -3.91 3.97 19.11
N ALA A 228 -4.11 3.02 20.03
CA ALA A 228 -3.94 1.60 19.73
C ALA A 228 -4.92 1.09 18.66
N LEU A 229 -6.15 1.63 18.60
CA LEU A 229 -7.09 1.32 17.53
C LEU A 229 -6.64 1.88 16.18
N SER A 230 -6.20 3.14 16.13
CA SER A 230 -5.65 3.71 14.90
C SER A 230 -4.40 2.97 14.44
N ALA A 231 -3.58 2.45 15.36
CA ALA A 231 -2.44 1.57 15.04
C ALA A 231 -2.90 0.20 14.53
N PHE A 232 -3.96 -0.39 15.09
CA PHE A 232 -4.54 -1.66 14.63
C PHE A 232 -5.07 -1.60 13.20
N VAL A 233 -5.73 -0.49 12.83
CA VAL A 233 -6.21 -0.29 11.46
C VAL A 233 -5.04 -0.39 10.48
N ALA A 234 -3.87 0.08 10.89
CA ALA A 234 -2.67 0.15 10.08
C ALA A 234 -1.77 -1.09 10.12
N ASN A 235 -1.83 -1.93 11.15
CA ASN A 235 -1.05 -3.16 11.24
C ASN A 235 -1.82 -4.24 12.01
N GLU A 236 -2.16 -5.35 11.33
CA GLU A 236 -2.93 -6.47 11.89
C GLU A 236 -2.25 -7.16 13.07
N GLN A 237 -0.92 -7.10 13.15
CA GLN A 237 -0.14 -7.73 14.22
C GLN A 237 0.01 -6.84 15.46
N THR A 238 -0.65 -5.68 15.51
CA THR A 238 -0.56 -4.78 16.67
C THR A 238 -1.14 -5.45 17.93
N VAL A 239 -0.25 -5.88 18.82
CA VAL A 239 -0.58 -6.49 20.12
C VAL A 239 -1.37 -5.49 20.97
N GLY A 240 -2.53 -5.92 21.50
CA GLY A 240 -3.36 -5.12 22.42
C GLY A 240 -4.54 -4.40 21.76
N ALA A 241 -4.64 -4.41 20.44
CA ALA A 241 -5.79 -3.89 19.73
C ALA A 241 -7.06 -4.72 20.01
N ARG A 242 -8.08 -4.08 20.56
CA ARG A 242 -9.38 -4.72 20.80
C ARG A 242 -10.37 -4.27 19.74
N ARG A 243 -11.06 -5.24 19.11
CA ARG A 243 -12.19 -4.94 18.21
C ARG A 243 -13.35 -4.23 18.92
N ARG A 244 -13.38 -4.25 20.24
CA ARG A 244 -14.38 -3.58 21.06
C ARG A 244 -13.70 -2.79 22.17
N LEU A 245 -13.94 -1.49 22.21
CA LEU A 245 -13.37 -0.55 23.16
C LEU A 245 -14.48 0.06 24.00
N PHE A 246 -14.18 0.33 25.26
CA PHE A 246 -15.05 1.04 26.18
C PHE A 246 -14.40 2.40 26.46
N ILE A 247 -15.01 3.46 25.95
CA ILE A 247 -14.57 4.84 26.15
C ILE A 247 -15.34 5.37 27.36
N GLN A 248 -14.64 5.61 28.47
CA GLN A 248 -15.25 6.15 29.67
C GLN A 248 -15.58 7.64 29.48
N GLY A 249 -14.71 8.37 28.82
CA GLY A 249 -14.72 9.82 28.71
C GLY A 249 -14.43 10.52 30.05
N GLN A 250 -14.23 11.83 30.00
CA GLN A 250 -14.01 12.62 31.20
C GLN A 250 -15.34 13.17 31.69
N GLY A 251 -15.81 12.68 32.85
CA GLY A 251 -17.05 13.15 33.47
C GLY A 251 -18.34 12.63 32.85
N ARG A 252 -18.29 11.55 32.03
CA ARG A 252 -19.51 10.92 31.52
C ARG A 252 -20.09 9.95 32.55
N SER A 253 -21.42 9.92 32.63
CA SER A 253 -22.15 8.92 33.41
C SER A 253 -22.38 7.61 32.67
N ARG A 254 -22.21 7.60 31.34
CA ARG A 254 -22.40 6.42 30.49
C ARG A 254 -21.22 6.29 29.51
N PRO A 255 -20.50 5.15 29.53
CA PRO A 255 -19.41 4.91 28.60
C PRO A 255 -19.93 4.70 27.18
N VAL A 256 -19.10 5.03 26.19
CA VAL A 256 -19.35 4.74 24.77
C VAL A 256 -18.66 3.42 24.42
N VAL A 257 -19.37 2.53 23.75
CA VAL A 257 -18.79 1.28 23.23
C VAL A 257 -18.49 1.47 21.76
N LEU A 258 -17.22 1.41 21.38
CA LEU A 258 -16.79 1.44 19.99
C LEU A 258 -16.49 0.01 19.55
N THR A 259 -17.10 -0.44 18.45
CA THR A 259 -16.79 -1.73 17.82
C THR A 259 -16.20 -1.48 16.44
N ALA A 260 -14.96 -1.93 16.24
CA ALA A 260 -14.24 -1.80 14.99
C ALA A 260 -14.46 -3.03 14.11
N LEU A 261 -14.92 -2.80 12.89
CA LEU A 261 -15.11 -3.80 11.85
C LEU A 261 -14.28 -3.38 10.64
N ARG A 262 -13.48 -4.28 10.08
CA ARG A 262 -12.81 -4.04 8.80
C ARG A 262 -13.82 -4.19 7.68
N VAL A 263 -13.91 -3.18 6.82
CA VAL A 263 -14.53 -3.33 5.51
C VAL A 263 -13.52 -4.10 4.68
N MET A 264 -13.75 -5.40 4.48
CA MET A 264 -12.85 -6.21 3.64
C MET A 264 -12.82 -5.61 2.22
N GLY A 265 -11.66 -5.07 1.86
CA GLY A 265 -11.17 -4.97 0.48
C GLY A 265 -10.18 -6.10 0.24
N PRO A 266 -9.67 -6.24 -1.00
CA PRO A 266 -8.60 -7.21 -1.27
C PRO A 266 -7.43 -7.06 -0.28
#